data_AF-A0A961ES56-F1
#
_entry.id   AF-A0A961ES56-F1
#
_cell.length_a   1.000
_cell.length_b   1.000
_cell.length_c   1.000
_cell.angle_alpha   90.00
_cell.angle_beta   90.00
_cell.angle_gamma   90.00
#
_symmetry.space_group_name_H-M   'P 1'
#
loop_
_entity.id
_entity.type
_entity.pdbx_description
1 polymer ?
#
loop_
_entity_poly.entity_id
_entity_poly.type
_entity_poly.pdbx_seq_one_letter_code
_entity_poly.pdbx_strand_id
1 'polypeptide(L)'
;NSPQGKAKYDSDKDKSPTDPEFLAYAQMVGHGFTVKFSPLAQVKDLIGIEEFMERVYSSMNIPDDEMGREIKKMLKEQFGAETMRRMLEASYIPFPEKKMGIGDTWEKTIDLAGAGFPLKVDNKYEVKDLGSSATLFVEGKISSSKDKPLKLMGMEIQYDLSGEQSGTQEVELDRGIISKSEVKQKMEGSMKIVKGPGIPEPMEVPLKMETTVTIETH
;
A
#
# COMPACT_ATOMS: atom_id res chain seq x y z
N ASN A 1 -4.25 5.58 29.45
CA ASN A 1 -3.70 6.84 28.91
C ASN A 1 -2.42 6.55 28.17
N SER A 2 -2.53 6.20 26.90
CA SER A 2 -1.43 6.28 25.94
C SER A 2 -1.57 7.64 25.22
N PRO A 3 -0.48 8.31 24.82
CA PRO A 3 -0.55 9.60 24.12
C PRO A 3 -1.22 9.51 22.74
N GLN A 4 -1.42 8.30 22.23
CA GLN A 4 -2.21 8.00 21.03
C GLN A 4 -3.62 7.61 21.47
N GLY A 5 -4.50 8.60 21.56
CA GLY A 5 -5.93 8.37 21.75
C GLY A 5 -6.51 7.57 20.59
N LYS A 6 -7.51 6.73 20.84
CA LYS A 6 -8.24 6.02 19.78
C LYS A 6 -8.96 7.06 18.89
N ALA A 7 -8.37 7.38 17.75
CA ALA A 7 -9.02 8.12 16.68
C ALA A 7 -10.07 7.21 16.04
N LYS A 8 -11.33 7.67 15.95
CA LYS A 8 -12.42 6.95 15.29
C LYS A 8 -13.18 7.93 14.41
N TYR A 9 -13.33 7.57 13.14
CA TYR A 9 -14.12 8.29 12.15
C TYR A 9 -15.04 7.30 11.44
N ASP A 10 -16.31 7.66 11.32
CA ASP A 10 -17.37 6.90 10.64
C ASP A 10 -18.00 7.82 9.60
N SER A 11 -17.72 7.63 8.31
CA SER A 11 -18.20 8.50 7.22
C SER A 11 -19.73 8.59 7.11
N ASP A 12 -20.47 7.63 7.67
CA ASP A 12 -21.94 7.67 7.72
C ASP A 12 -22.46 8.55 8.84
N LYS A 13 -21.73 8.67 9.96
CA LYS A 13 -22.14 9.43 11.15
C LYS A 13 -21.47 10.79 11.26
N ASP A 14 -20.19 10.86 10.91
CA ASP A 14 -19.31 12.00 11.16
C ASP A 14 -19.24 12.89 9.90
N LYS A 15 -20.36 13.53 9.54
CA LYS A 15 -20.48 14.31 8.29
C LYS A 15 -19.68 15.63 8.27
N SER A 16 -19.13 16.06 9.40
CA SER A 16 -18.40 17.34 9.52
C SER A 16 -17.29 17.24 10.58
N PRO A 17 -16.25 16.43 10.32
CA PRO A 17 -15.15 16.30 11.27
C PRO A 17 -14.32 17.58 11.31
N THR A 18 -13.69 17.85 12.45
CA THR A 18 -12.79 19.01 12.62
C THR A 18 -11.32 18.63 12.63
N ASP A 19 -11.01 17.37 12.91
CA ASP A 19 -9.63 16.88 12.91
C ASP A 19 -9.09 16.84 11.46
N PRO A 20 -7.89 17.40 11.20
CA PRO A 20 -7.29 17.44 9.86
C PRO A 20 -7.24 16.09 9.13
N GLU A 21 -6.97 15.01 9.87
CA GLU A 21 -6.94 13.64 9.34
C GLU A 21 -8.33 13.18 8.86
N PHE A 22 -9.37 13.47 9.65
CA PHE A 22 -10.74 13.11 9.31
C PHE A 22 -11.34 14.00 8.22
N LEU A 23 -10.90 15.27 8.13
CA LEU A 23 -11.24 16.16 7.01
C LEU A 23 -10.78 15.57 5.67
N ALA A 24 -9.58 14.98 5.63
CA ALA A 24 -9.09 14.28 4.45
C ALA A 24 -10.02 13.13 4.04
N TYR A 25 -10.39 12.27 4.99
CA TYR A 25 -11.30 11.14 4.74
C TYR A 25 -12.70 11.59 4.33
N ALA A 26 -13.22 12.66 4.93
CA ALA A 26 -14.51 13.23 4.55
C ALA A 26 -14.54 13.72 3.10
N GLN A 27 -13.45 14.30 2.58
CA GLN A 27 -13.37 14.70 1.18
C GLN A 27 -13.34 13.54 0.20
N MET A 28 -12.85 12.37 0.61
CA MET A 28 -12.88 11.18 -0.23
C MET A 28 -14.31 10.67 -0.44
N VAL A 29 -15.25 10.99 0.45
CA VAL A 29 -16.65 10.59 0.30
C VAL A 29 -17.30 11.36 -0.85
N GLY A 30 -17.90 10.63 -1.79
CA GLY A 30 -18.60 11.21 -2.95
C GLY A 30 -17.69 11.81 -4.02
N HIS A 31 -16.37 11.78 -3.82
CA HIS A 31 -15.38 12.17 -4.81
C HIS A 31 -14.53 10.96 -5.16
N GLY A 32 -14.18 10.82 -6.42
CA GLY A 32 -13.36 9.72 -6.87
C GLY A 32 -12.62 10.09 -8.15
N PHE A 33 -11.75 9.19 -8.55
CA PHE A 33 -11.04 9.21 -9.81
C PHE A 33 -11.40 7.96 -10.59
N THR A 34 -11.18 7.98 -11.91
CA THR A 34 -11.47 6.84 -12.77
C THR A 34 -10.18 6.09 -13.09
N VAL A 35 -10.21 4.77 -12.92
CA VAL A 35 -9.12 3.89 -13.32
C VAL A 35 -9.53 3.14 -14.58
N LYS A 36 -8.69 3.19 -15.62
CA LYS A 36 -8.87 2.32 -16.80
C LYS A 36 -7.95 1.14 -16.68
N PHE A 37 -8.54 -0.05 -16.78
CA PHE A 37 -7.79 -1.31 -16.76
C PHE A 37 -7.66 -1.92 -18.15
N SER A 38 -6.60 -2.70 -18.34
CA SER A 38 -6.55 -3.69 -19.40
C SER A 38 -7.38 -4.92 -19.02
N PRO A 39 -7.72 -5.81 -19.97
CA PRO A 39 -8.31 -7.12 -19.65
C PRO A 39 -7.47 -8.00 -18.73
N LEU A 40 -6.18 -7.69 -18.56
CA LEU A 40 -5.25 -8.38 -17.66
C LEU A 40 -5.02 -7.58 -16.36
N ALA A 41 -5.98 -6.74 -15.97
CA ALA A 41 -5.96 -5.92 -14.76
C ALA A 41 -4.76 -4.97 -14.63
N GLN A 42 -4.12 -4.58 -15.74
CA GLN A 42 -3.07 -3.56 -15.72
C GLN A 42 -3.68 -2.17 -15.72
N VAL A 43 -3.18 -1.26 -14.87
CA VAL A 43 -3.60 0.15 -14.88
C VAL A 43 -3.10 0.82 -16.16
N LYS A 44 -4.01 1.14 -17.08
CA LYS A 44 -3.70 1.88 -18.31
C LYS A 44 -3.75 3.38 -18.12
N ASP A 45 -4.67 3.86 -17.29
CA ASP A 45 -4.92 5.28 -17.11
C ASP A 45 -5.50 5.58 -15.73
N LEU A 46 -5.21 6.77 -15.20
CA LEU A 46 -5.78 7.31 -13.97
C LEU A 46 -6.28 8.71 -14.26
N ILE A 47 -7.59 8.85 -14.39
CA ILE A 47 -8.23 10.10 -14.80
C ILE A 47 -8.79 10.81 -13.58
N GLY A 48 -8.33 12.04 -13.35
CA GLY A 48 -8.80 12.86 -12.23
C GLY A 48 -8.09 12.60 -10.91
N ILE A 49 -7.00 11.83 -10.89
CA ILE A 49 -6.31 11.46 -9.65
C ILE A 49 -5.56 12.66 -9.05
N GLU A 50 -4.94 13.50 -9.87
CA GLU A 50 -4.28 14.71 -9.42
C GLU A 50 -5.28 15.69 -8.79
N GLU A 51 -6.40 15.95 -9.45
CA GLU A 51 -7.47 16.81 -8.94
C GLU A 51 -8.11 16.25 -7.67
N PHE A 52 -8.27 14.92 -7.60
CA PHE A 52 -8.74 14.24 -6.40
C PHE A 52 -7.78 14.45 -5.22
N MET A 53 -6.48 14.22 -5.42
CA MET A 53 -5.49 14.38 -4.35
C MET A 53 -5.35 15.84 -3.91
N GLU A 54 -5.35 16.80 -4.84
CA GLU A 54 -5.30 18.23 -4.50
C GLU A 54 -6.52 18.67 -3.68
N ARG A 55 -7.71 18.11 -3.96
CA ARG A 55 -8.91 18.34 -3.14
C ARG A 55 -8.73 17.81 -1.72
N VAL A 56 -8.21 16.59 -1.57
CA VAL A 56 -7.92 15.99 -0.26
C VAL A 56 -6.94 16.87 0.51
N TYR A 57 -5.80 17.23 -0.08
CA TYR A 57 -4.76 18.03 0.59
C TYR A 57 -5.25 19.42 1.00
N SER A 58 -6.06 20.05 0.14
CA SER A 58 -6.60 21.40 0.41
C SER A 58 -7.56 21.41 1.60
N SER A 59 -8.21 20.29 1.91
CA SER A 59 -9.15 20.19 3.03
C SER A 59 -8.50 20.00 4.40
N MET A 60 -7.24 19.58 4.44
CA MET A 60 -6.53 19.26 5.68
C MET A 60 -6.11 20.51 6.47
N ASN A 61 -6.44 21.72 6.02
CA ASN A 61 -6.07 23.00 6.64
C ASN A 61 -4.57 23.08 7.00
N ILE A 62 -3.71 22.47 6.18
CA ILE A 62 -2.27 22.46 6.40
C ILE A 62 -1.75 23.90 6.24
N PRO A 63 -1.09 24.48 7.26
CA PRO A 63 -0.53 25.83 7.20
C PRO A 63 0.39 26.02 5.98
N ASP A 64 0.54 27.25 5.51
CA ASP A 64 1.50 27.59 4.43
C ASP A 64 2.84 28.08 4.98
N ASP A 65 3.25 27.55 6.12
CA ASP A 65 4.58 27.75 6.68
C ASP A 65 5.56 26.66 6.20
N GLU A 66 6.80 26.72 6.66
CA GLU A 66 7.84 25.76 6.28
C GLU A 66 7.46 24.32 6.66
N MET A 67 6.87 24.14 7.84
CA MET A 67 6.41 22.84 8.33
C MET A 67 5.27 22.29 7.47
N GLY A 68 4.28 23.12 7.15
CA GLY A 68 3.15 22.74 6.32
C GLY A 68 3.53 22.42 4.87
N ARG A 69 4.54 23.10 4.30
CA ARG A 69 5.10 22.73 2.99
C ARG A 69 5.77 21.35 3.01
N GLU A 70 6.50 21.01 4.07
CA GLU A 70 7.12 19.69 4.21
C GLU A 70 6.07 18.59 4.37
N ILE A 71 5.00 18.84 5.15
CA ILE A 71 3.86 17.91 5.28
C ILE A 71 3.20 17.66 3.91
N LYS A 72 2.91 18.73 3.14
CA LYS A 72 2.32 18.60 1.80
C LYS A 72 3.22 17.79 0.86
N LYS A 73 4.53 18.03 0.91
CA LYS A 73 5.51 17.29 0.11
C LYS A 73 5.51 15.80 0.47
N MET A 74 5.55 15.48 1.76
CA MET A 74 5.48 14.09 2.25
C MET A 74 4.19 13.39 1.79
N LEU A 75 3.04 14.06 1.91
CA LEU A 75 1.75 13.51 1.46
C LEU A 75 1.72 13.26 -0.05
N LYS A 76 2.34 14.14 -0.85
CA LYS A 76 2.49 13.95 -2.30
C LYS A 76 3.42 12.80 -2.65
N GLU A 77 4.49 12.60 -1.91
CA GLU A 77 5.41 11.48 -2.13
C GLU A 77 4.75 10.14 -1.78
N GLN A 78 3.98 10.07 -0.68
CA GLN A 78 3.34 8.84 -0.22
C GLN A 78 2.01 8.52 -0.90
N PHE A 79 1.22 9.54 -1.27
CA PHE A 79 -0.14 9.36 -1.78
C PHE A 79 -0.37 10.08 -3.12
N GLY A 80 0.69 10.57 -3.78
CA GLY A 80 0.57 11.17 -5.10
C GLY A 80 0.10 10.18 -6.17
N ALA A 81 -0.30 10.71 -7.32
CA ALA A 81 -0.87 9.94 -8.42
C ALA A 81 -0.03 8.72 -8.84
N GLU A 82 1.29 8.88 -8.95
CA GLU A 82 2.20 7.80 -9.33
C GLU A 82 2.34 6.71 -8.25
N THR A 83 2.35 7.10 -6.97
CA THR A 83 2.37 6.13 -5.88
C THR A 83 1.04 5.37 -5.81
N MET A 84 -0.08 6.08 -5.97
CA MET A 84 -1.40 5.47 -6.08
C MET A 84 -1.52 4.53 -7.27
N ARG A 85 -0.96 4.90 -8.43
CA ARG A 85 -0.86 4.01 -9.60
C ARG A 85 -0.16 2.71 -9.25
N ARG A 86 1.02 2.80 -8.64
CA ARG A 86 1.82 1.62 -8.25
C ARG A 86 1.09 0.77 -7.21
N MET A 87 0.43 1.40 -6.23
CA MET A 87 -0.37 0.70 -5.23
C MET A 87 -1.55 -0.05 -5.86
N LEU A 88 -2.24 0.58 -6.82
CA LEU A 88 -3.30 -0.08 -7.57
C LEU A 88 -2.75 -1.22 -8.43
N GLU A 89 -1.67 -1.01 -9.18
CA GLU A 89 -1.05 -2.08 -9.97
C GLU A 89 -0.60 -3.26 -9.11
N ALA A 90 -0.14 -3.00 -7.88
CA ALA A 90 0.25 -4.03 -6.92
C ALA A 90 -0.94 -4.76 -6.26
N SER A 91 -2.14 -4.18 -6.25
CA SER A 91 -3.32 -4.82 -5.66
C SER A 91 -3.96 -5.86 -6.60
N TYR A 92 -3.68 -5.80 -7.90
CA TYR A 92 -4.15 -6.78 -8.85
C TYR A 92 -3.18 -7.95 -9.01
N ILE A 93 -3.75 -9.14 -9.16
CA ILE A 93 -2.99 -10.34 -9.48
C ILE A 93 -2.65 -10.29 -10.97
N PRO A 94 -1.37 -10.33 -11.36
CA PRO A 94 -0.99 -10.32 -12.76
C PRO A 94 -1.21 -11.71 -13.33
N PHE A 95 -2.36 -11.90 -13.97
CA PHE A 95 -2.69 -13.15 -14.64
C PHE A 95 -1.79 -13.36 -15.87
N PRO A 96 -1.31 -14.59 -16.10
CA PRO A 96 -0.59 -14.92 -17.32
C PRO A 96 -1.53 -14.89 -18.53
N GLU A 97 -1.01 -14.57 -19.71
CA GLU A 97 -1.80 -14.53 -20.96
C GLU A 97 -2.30 -15.90 -21.42
N LYS A 98 -1.64 -16.97 -20.96
CA LYS A 98 -2.04 -18.34 -21.25
C LYS A 98 -3.20 -18.76 -20.36
N LYS A 99 -4.07 -19.62 -20.89
CA LYS A 99 -5.11 -20.29 -20.10
C LYS A 99 -4.45 -21.14 -19.01
N MET A 100 -4.98 -21.02 -17.79
CA MET A 100 -4.49 -21.75 -16.61
C MET A 100 -5.50 -22.82 -16.18
N GLY A 101 -5.01 -23.95 -15.71
CA GLY A 101 -5.77 -25.02 -15.06
C GLY A 101 -5.35 -25.23 -13.61
N ILE A 102 -6.07 -26.11 -12.91
CA ILE A 102 -5.75 -26.50 -11.53
C ILE A 102 -4.34 -27.10 -11.48
N GLY A 103 -3.55 -26.66 -10.51
CA GLY A 103 -2.15 -27.04 -10.32
C GLY A 103 -1.14 -26.21 -11.12
N ASP A 104 -1.60 -25.37 -12.07
CA ASP A 104 -0.68 -24.49 -12.78
C ASP A 104 -0.16 -23.38 -11.86
N THR A 105 1.10 -23.02 -12.06
CA THR A 105 1.79 -21.99 -11.28
C THR A 105 2.35 -20.88 -12.17
N TRP A 106 2.47 -19.68 -11.60
CA TRP A 106 3.20 -18.58 -12.21
C TRP A 106 3.86 -17.71 -11.13
N GLU A 107 4.92 -17.02 -11.52
CA GLU A 107 5.70 -16.16 -10.63
C GLU A 107 5.57 -14.70 -11.04
N LYS A 108 5.62 -13.82 -10.05
CA LYS A 108 5.65 -12.37 -10.26
C LYS A 108 6.42 -11.67 -9.17
N THR A 109 7.33 -10.81 -9.60
CA THR A 109 7.89 -9.74 -8.77
C THR A 109 6.97 -8.51 -8.74
N ILE A 110 6.63 -8.06 -7.53
CA ILE A 110 5.97 -6.77 -7.27
C ILE A 110 7.01 -5.85 -6.64
N ASP A 111 7.12 -4.64 -7.17
CA ASP A 111 7.96 -3.57 -6.60
C ASP A 111 7.04 -2.55 -5.91
N LEU A 112 7.10 -2.51 -4.58
CA LEU A 112 6.34 -1.61 -3.71
C LEU A 112 7.11 -0.30 -3.44
N ALA A 113 7.81 0.21 -4.45
CA ALA A 113 8.42 1.54 -4.38
C ALA A 113 7.35 2.63 -4.23
N GLY A 114 7.34 3.28 -3.05
CA GLY A 114 6.45 4.41 -2.70
C GLY A 114 5.56 4.17 -1.48
N ALA A 115 5.35 2.92 -1.06
CA ALA A 115 4.50 2.56 0.09
C ALA A 115 5.27 2.57 1.42
N GLY A 116 5.75 3.73 1.85
CA GLY A 116 6.57 3.87 3.05
C GLY A 116 7.99 3.33 2.84
N PHE A 117 8.19 2.01 3.02
CA PHE A 117 9.46 1.34 2.72
C PHE A 117 9.42 0.70 1.32
N PRO A 118 10.35 1.07 0.42
CA PRO A 118 10.55 0.34 -0.82
C PRO A 118 10.88 -1.14 -0.58
N LEU A 119 9.94 -2.01 -0.93
CA LEU A 119 10.05 -3.47 -0.81
C LEU A 119 9.86 -4.12 -2.17
N LYS A 120 10.56 -5.23 -2.38
CA LYS A 120 10.36 -6.16 -3.49
C LYS A 120 9.73 -7.43 -2.94
N VAL A 121 8.65 -7.87 -3.57
CA VAL A 121 7.93 -9.10 -3.22
C VAL A 121 7.95 -10.05 -4.41
N ASP A 122 8.67 -11.16 -4.29
CA ASP A 122 8.72 -12.22 -5.30
C ASP A 122 7.67 -13.28 -4.93
N ASN A 123 6.54 -13.25 -5.62
CA ASN A 123 5.41 -14.15 -5.40
C ASN A 123 5.39 -15.30 -6.40
N LYS A 124 4.92 -16.45 -5.92
CA LYS A 124 4.50 -17.60 -6.72
C LYS A 124 3.04 -17.90 -6.39
N TYR A 125 2.24 -17.96 -7.44
CA TYR A 125 0.82 -18.28 -7.36
C TYR A 125 0.59 -19.69 -7.90
N GLU A 126 -0.38 -20.40 -7.33
CA GLU A 126 -0.83 -21.72 -7.76
C GLU A 126 -2.36 -21.75 -7.81
N VAL A 127 -2.93 -22.24 -8.92
CA VAL A 127 -4.38 -22.46 -9.03
C VAL A 127 -4.76 -23.69 -8.21
N LYS A 128 -5.47 -23.49 -7.10
CA LYS A 128 -5.95 -24.59 -6.23
C LYS A 128 -7.33 -25.09 -6.63
N ASP A 129 -8.20 -24.20 -7.10
CA ASP A 129 -9.54 -24.54 -7.55
C ASP A 129 -10.00 -23.62 -8.67
N LEU A 130 -10.87 -24.12 -9.55
CA LEU A 130 -11.42 -23.39 -10.68
C LEU A 130 -12.89 -23.77 -10.90
N GLY A 131 -13.80 -22.86 -10.55
CA GLY A 131 -15.25 -23.00 -10.70
C GLY A 131 -15.90 -21.70 -11.19
N SER A 132 -16.88 -21.19 -10.43
CA SER A 132 -17.43 -19.85 -10.64
C SER A 132 -16.44 -18.73 -10.26
N SER A 133 -15.53 -19.02 -9.34
CA SER A 133 -14.36 -18.24 -8.96
C SER A 133 -13.11 -19.12 -9.08
N ALA A 134 -11.94 -18.49 -9.07
CA ALA A 134 -10.66 -19.20 -8.91
C ALA A 134 -10.14 -19.04 -7.49
N THR A 135 -9.69 -20.14 -6.89
CA THR A 135 -8.93 -20.10 -5.64
C THR A 135 -7.45 -20.22 -5.94
N LEU A 136 -6.66 -19.26 -5.49
CA LEU A 136 -5.22 -19.20 -5.66
C LEU A 136 -4.55 -19.36 -4.30
N PHE A 137 -3.52 -20.21 -4.24
CA PHE A 137 -2.55 -20.16 -3.16
C PHE A 137 -1.41 -19.25 -3.58
N VAL A 138 -0.95 -18.39 -2.68
CA VAL A 138 0.21 -17.52 -2.89
C VAL A 138 1.25 -17.81 -1.83
N GLU A 139 2.50 -17.91 -2.25
CA GLU A 139 3.70 -17.90 -1.40
C GLU A 139 4.68 -16.88 -1.95
N GLY A 140 5.42 -16.17 -1.11
CA GLY A 140 6.35 -15.17 -1.60
C GLY A 140 7.42 -14.75 -0.62
N LYS A 141 8.49 -14.17 -1.17
CA LYS A 141 9.62 -13.62 -0.41
C LYS A 141 9.62 -12.10 -0.47
N ILE A 142 9.81 -11.47 0.67
CA ILE A 142 9.86 -10.01 0.84
C ILE A 142 11.32 -9.61 1.06
N SER A 143 11.76 -8.56 0.40
CA SER A 143 13.11 -8.00 0.57
C SER A 143 13.11 -6.48 0.40
N SER A 144 13.93 -5.76 1.16
CA SER A 144 14.16 -4.33 0.96
C SER A 144 15.33 -4.06 -0.01
N SER A 145 15.33 -2.85 -0.58
CA SER A 145 16.53 -2.33 -1.24
C SER A 145 17.49 -1.76 -0.20
N LYS A 146 18.71 -2.30 -0.12
CA LYS A 146 19.74 -1.85 0.83
C LYS A 146 20.43 -0.55 0.40
N ASP A 147 20.25 -0.14 -0.85
CA ASP A 147 21.15 0.83 -1.50
C ASP A 147 20.64 2.27 -1.44
N LYS A 148 19.40 2.50 -0.96
CA LYS A 148 18.81 3.84 -0.89
C LYS A 148 18.21 4.11 0.48
N PRO A 149 18.80 5.02 1.27
CA PRO A 149 18.19 5.43 2.53
C PRO A 149 16.86 6.13 2.25
N LEU A 150 15.85 5.80 3.06
CA LEU A 150 14.58 6.49 3.08
C LEU A 150 14.77 7.83 3.79
N LYS A 151 14.32 8.92 3.16
CA LYS A 151 14.29 10.25 3.77
C LYS A 151 12.86 10.56 4.17
N LEU A 152 12.62 10.74 5.46
CA LEU A 152 11.28 11.00 5.99
C LEU A 152 11.37 12.01 7.12
N MET A 153 10.64 13.13 7.04
CA MET A 153 10.57 14.15 8.09
C MET A 153 11.95 14.65 8.55
N GLY A 154 12.88 14.84 7.61
CA GLY A 154 14.27 15.24 7.90
C GLY A 154 15.15 14.15 8.51
N MET A 155 14.63 12.92 8.68
CA MET A 155 15.38 11.74 9.08
C MET A 155 15.92 11.00 7.87
N GLU A 156 17.11 10.43 8.00
CA GLU A 156 17.71 9.51 7.04
C GLU A 156 17.76 8.11 7.63
N ILE A 157 17.01 7.19 7.04
CA ILE A 157 16.75 5.85 7.56
C ILE A 157 17.29 4.82 6.57
N GLN A 158 18.24 4.01 7.02
CA GLN A 158 18.65 2.77 6.35
C GLN A 158 17.83 1.62 6.91
N TYR A 159 17.50 0.63 6.08
CA TYR A 159 16.68 -0.49 6.49
C TYR A 159 17.08 -1.74 5.71
N ASP A 160 17.19 -2.85 6.44
CA ASP A 160 17.42 -4.18 5.90
C ASP A 160 16.29 -5.07 6.41
N LEU A 161 15.29 -5.29 5.56
CA LEU A 161 14.11 -6.05 5.88
C LEU A 161 14.02 -7.25 4.95
N SER A 162 13.77 -8.41 5.52
CA SER A 162 13.47 -9.64 4.79
C SER A 162 12.27 -10.31 5.42
N GLY A 163 11.61 -11.16 4.64
CA GLY A 163 10.43 -11.84 5.14
C GLY A 163 9.83 -12.79 4.13
N GLU A 164 8.73 -13.40 4.54
CA GLU A 164 7.97 -14.32 3.74
C GLU A 164 6.49 -14.03 3.89
N GLN A 165 5.72 -14.38 2.86
CA GLN A 165 4.27 -14.35 2.91
C GLN A 165 3.66 -15.62 2.35
N SER A 166 2.52 -16.00 2.87
CA SER A 166 1.69 -17.06 2.30
C SER A 166 0.22 -16.84 2.59
N GLY A 167 -0.65 -17.33 1.71
CA GLY A 167 -2.07 -17.08 1.86
C GLY A 167 -2.92 -17.70 0.77
N THR A 168 -4.21 -17.42 0.86
CA THR A 168 -5.20 -17.83 -0.13
C THR A 168 -5.96 -16.62 -0.64
N GLN A 169 -6.22 -16.58 -1.93
CA GLN A 169 -6.95 -15.52 -2.60
C GLN A 169 -8.05 -16.12 -3.47
N GLU A 170 -9.26 -15.62 -3.35
CA GLU A 170 -10.38 -15.94 -4.22
C GLU A 170 -10.56 -14.82 -5.24
N VAL A 171 -10.68 -15.20 -6.51
CA VAL A 171 -10.75 -14.29 -7.65
C VAL A 171 -12.04 -14.50 -8.43
N GLU A 172 -12.76 -13.41 -8.69
CA GLU A 172 -13.87 -13.37 -9.64
C GLU A 172 -13.34 -13.46 -11.07
N LEU A 173 -13.70 -14.53 -11.78
CA LEU A 173 -13.17 -14.83 -13.11
C LEU A 173 -13.66 -13.88 -14.22
N ASP A 174 -14.82 -13.25 -14.04
CA ASP A 174 -15.40 -12.32 -15.02
C ASP A 174 -14.68 -10.96 -15.04
N ARG A 175 -14.20 -10.52 -13.87
CA ARG A 175 -13.55 -9.20 -13.68
C ARG A 175 -12.07 -9.27 -13.36
N GLY A 176 -11.56 -10.44 -12.95
CA GLY A 176 -10.17 -10.61 -12.50
C GLY A 176 -9.87 -9.90 -11.18
N ILE A 177 -10.88 -9.69 -10.34
CA ILE A 177 -10.76 -8.95 -9.08
C ILE A 177 -10.72 -9.95 -7.91
N ILE A 178 -9.95 -9.61 -6.88
CA ILE A 178 -9.92 -10.37 -5.62
C ILE A 178 -11.23 -10.12 -4.86
N SER A 179 -12.04 -11.17 -4.67
CA SER A 179 -13.25 -11.11 -3.85
C SER A 179 -12.96 -11.39 -2.39
N LYS A 180 -12.02 -12.30 -2.12
CA LYS A 180 -11.55 -12.61 -0.76
C LYS A 180 -10.04 -12.85 -0.75
N SER A 181 -9.37 -12.45 0.31
CA SER A 181 -7.95 -12.75 0.51
C SER A 181 -7.64 -12.86 1.98
N GLU A 182 -6.84 -13.86 2.36
CA GLU A 182 -6.16 -13.93 3.65
C GLU A 182 -4.69 -14.24 3.38
N VAL A 183 -3.80 -13.27 3.66
CA VAL A 183 -2.35 -13.41 3.48
C VAL A 183 -1.66 -13.13 4.80
N LYS A 184 -0.85 -14.07 5.26
CA LYS A 184 0.00 -13.94 6.44
C LYS A 184 1.40 -13.57 6.01
N GLN A 185 1.95 -12.54 6.63
CA GLN A 185 3.27 -12.01 6.35
C GLN A 185 4.09 -12.05 7.63
N LYS A 186 5.34 -12.47 7.52
CA LYS A 186 6.32 -12.40 8.59
C LYS A 186 7.55 -11.68 8.05
N MET A 187 7.95 -10.62 8.73
CA MET A 187 9.10 -9.82 8.37
C MET A 187 10.01 -9.61 9.58
N GLU A 188 11.31 -9.59 9.33
CA GLU A 188 12.33 -9.30 10.32
C GLU A 188 13.46 -8.49 9.69
N GLY A 189 14.25 -7.83 10.54
CA GLY A 189 15.38 -7.05 10.09
C GLY A 189 15.77 -5.94 11.04
N SER A 190 16.39 -4.89 10.51
CA SER A 190 16.73 -3.70 11.28
C SER A 190 16.48 -2.42 10.52
N MET A 191 16.20 -1.37 11.29
CA MET A 191 16.18 0.01 10.83
C MET A 191 17.29 0.77 11.54
N LYS A 192 18.06 1.55 10.78
CA LYS A 192 19.11 2.42 11.28
C LYS A 192 18.79 3.87 10.94
N ILE A 193 18.53 4.66 11.96
CA ILE A 193 18.37 6.10 11.82
C ILE A 193 19.78 6.70 11.82
N VAL A 194 20.26 7.11 10.65
CA VAL A 194 21.61 7.64 10.45
C VAL A 194 21.69 9.11 10.81
N LYS A 195 20.60 9.86 10.55
CA LYS A 195 20.49 11.29 10.84
C LYS A 195 19.04 11.63 11.18
N GLY A 196 18.82 12.55 12.11
CA GLY A 196 17.50 13.09 12.42
C GLY A 196 17.55 14.22 13.44
N PRO A 197 16.49 15.04 13.56
CA PRO A 197 16.41 16.10 14.56
C PRO A 197 16.56 15.55 15.98
N GLY A 198 17.52 16.06 16.74
CA GLY A 198 17.74 15.64 18.13
C GLY A 198 18.40 14.25 18.30
N ILE A 199 18.89 13.64 17.22
CA ILE A 199 19.61 12.36 17.26
C ILE A 199 21.12 12.64 17.10
N PRO A 200 21.90 12.60 18.20
CA PRO A 200 23.33 12.93 18.16
C PRO A 200 24.19 11.82 17.56
N GLU A 201 23.74 10.56 17.61
CA GLU A 201 24.46 9.39 17.10
C GLU A 201 23.50 8.43 16.38
N PRO A 202 23.96 7.66 15.38
CA PRO A 202 23.12 6.69 14.69
C PRO A 202 22.51 5.67 15.65
N MET A 203 21.20 5.44 15.52
CA MET A 203 20.49 4.47 16.34
C MET A 203 20.01 3.30 15.47
N GLU A 204 20.24 2.08 15.92
CA GLU A 204 19.73 0.87 15.26
C GLU A 204 18.63 0.23 16.10
N VAL A 205 17.54 -0.13 15.43
CA VAL A 205 16.35 -0.73 16.03
C VAL A 205 16.06 -2.04 15.30
N PRO A 206 16.14 -3.20 15.98
CA PRO A 206 15.71 -4.45 15.40
C PRO A 206 14.19 -4.46 15.25
N LEU A 207 13.70 -5.01 14.15
CA LEU A 207 12.28 -5.13 13.85
C LEU A 207 11.89 -6.58 13.65
N LYS A 208 10.73 -6.92 14.19
CA LYS A 208 10.02 -8.16 13.90
C LYS A 208 8.54 -7.86 13.81
N MET A 209 7.93 -8.27 12.71
CA MET A 209 6.54 -7.97 12.39
C MET A 209 5.84 -9.24 11.90
N GLU A 210 4.65 -9.49 12.42
CA GLU A 210 3.74 -10.49 11.89
C GLU A 210 2.42 -9.79 11.55
N THR A 211 1.98 -9.90 10.31
CA THR A 211 0.79 -9.22 9.79
C THR A 211 -0.14 -10.24 9.15
N THR A 212 -1.44 -10.09 9.35
CA THR A 212 -2.45 -10.80 8.57
C THR A 212 -3.25 -9.77 7.80
N VAL A 213 -3.20 -9.84 6.47
CA VAL A 213 -3.94 -8.97 5.57
C VAL A 213 -5.19 -9.72 5.12
N THR A 214 -6.35 -9.12 5.35
CA THR A 214 -7.64 -9.64 4.91
C THR A 214 -8.30 -8.66 3.96
N ILE A 215 -8.89 -9.17 2.87
CA ILE A 215 -9.68 -8.40 1.91
C ILE A 215 -10.99 -9.14 1.71
N GLU A 216 -12.10 -8.43 1.78
CA GLU A 216 -13.42 -8.89 1.38
C GLU A 216 -14.08 -7.79 0.54
N THR A 217 -14.45 -8.14 -0.69
CA THR A 217 -15.15 -7.24 -1.61
C THR A 217 -16.62 -7.65 -1.62
N HIS A 218 -17.52 -6.69 -1.42
CA HIS A 218 -18.99 -6.88 -1.42
C HIS A 218 -19.63 -6.24 -2.65
#